data_AF-A7GR59-F1
#
_entry.id   AF-A7GR59-F1
#
_cell.length_a   1.000
_cell.length_b   1.000
_cell.length_c   1.000
_cell.angle_alpha   90.00
_cell.angle_beta   90.00
_cell.angle_gamma   90.00
#
_symmetry.space_group_name_H-M   'P 1'
#
loop_
_entity.id
_entity.type
_entity.pdbx_description
1 polymer ?
#
loop_
_entity_poly.entity_id
_entity_poly.type
_entity_poly.pdbx_seq_one_letter_code
_entity_poly.pdbx_strand_id
1 'polypeptide(L)' 'MITIEKWTTIRALKQEGHSIRSITKLLSVSRNTVRKALKAEKFPTYQRKEKEDKLIAPFEEIVREYVGKG' A
#
# COMPACT_ATOMS: atom_id res chain seq x y z
N MET A 1 -1.41 2.52 -4.30
CA MET A 1 -0.22 1.93 -3.65
C MET A 1 0.28 0.80 -4.55
N ILE A 2 1.59 0.55 -4.67
CA ILE A 2 2.09 -0.59 -5.47
C ILE A 2 2.08 -1.87 -4.65
N THR A 3 1.93 -3.02 -5.31
CA THR A 3 2.09 -4.33 -4.68
C THR A 3 3.53 -4.54 -4.24
N ILE A 4 3.73 -5.45 -3.28
CA ILE A 4 5.06 -5.85 -2.81
C ILE A 4 5.89 -6.40 -3.98
N GLU A 5 5.27 -7.24 -4.83
CA GLU A 5 5.89 -7.77 -6.05
C GLU A 5 6.42 -6.66 -6.97
N LYS A 6 5.61 -5.64 -7.27
CA LYS A 6 6.08 -4.52 -8.10
C LYS A 6 7.21 -3.75 -7.41
N TRP A 7 7.16 -3.59 -6.10
CA TRP A 7 8.20 -2.90 -5.34
C TRP A 7 9.53 -3.68 -5.36
N THR A 8 9.50 -4.99 -5.14
CA THR A 8 10.70 -5.85 -5.18
C THR A 8 11.29 -5.88 -6.59
N THR A 9 10.46 -6.05 -7.62
CA THR A 9 10.92 -6.05 -9.02
C THR A 9 11.57 -4.72 -9.43
N ILE A 10 11.03 -3.58 -8.98
CA ILE A 10 11.67 -2.27 -9.23
C ILE A 10 13.09 -2.21 -8.64
N ARG A 11 13.28 -2.74 -7.42
CA ARG A 11 14.59 -2.71 -6.75
C ARG A 11 15.58 -3.68 -7.40
N ALA A 12 15.15 -4.89 -7.75
CA ALA A 12 15.96 -5.87 -8.46
C ALA A 12 16.47 -5.32 -9.80
N LEU A 13 15.56 -4.81 -10.65
CA LEU A 13 15.93 -4.19 -11.94
C LEU A 13 16.90 -3.03 -11.76
N LYS A 14 16.74 -2.23 -10.69
CA LYS A 14 17.65 -1.12 -10.43
C LYS A 14 19.05 -1.60 -10.02
N GLN A 15 19.15 -2.69 -9.26
CA GLN A 15 20.42 -3.34 -8.90
C GLN A 15 21.10 -3.96 -10.12
N GLU A 16 20.33 -4.51 -11.05
CA GLU A 16 20.80 -5.02 -12.35
C GLU A 16 21.25 -3.90 -13.32
N GLY A 17 21.13 -2.63 -12.92
CA GLY A 17 21.63 -1.48 -13.70
C GLY A 17 20.59 -0.81 -14.59
N HIS A 18 19.32 -1.23 -14.56
CA HIS A 18 18.29 -0.57 -15.36
C HIS A 18 18.08 0.89 -14.97
N SER A 19 17.90 1.75 -15.98
CA SER A 19 17.53 3.15 -15.75
C SER A 19 16.09 3.27 -15.28
N ILE A 20 15.77 4.34 -14.55
CA ILE A 20 14.39 4.64 -14.14
C ILE A 20 13.46 4.67 -15.37
N ARG A 21 13.93 5.19 -16.51
CA ARG A 21 13.15 5.24 -17.76
C ARG A 21 12.84 3.85 -18.29
N SER A 22 13.80 2.93 -18.26
CA SER A 22 13.60 1.53 -18.65
C SER A 22 12.56 0.86 -17.75
N ILE A 23 12.71 0.99 -16.42
CA ILE A 23 11.80 0.39 -15.43
C ILE A 23 10.37 0.90 -15.61
N THR A 24 10.17 2.20 -15.86
CA THR A 24 8.82 2.74 -16.10
C THR A 24 8.14 2.16 -17.32
N LYS A 25 8.90 1.86 -18.38
CA LYS A 25 8.36 1.25 -19.60
C LYS A 25 8.07 -0.23 -19.39
N LEU A 26 8.96 -0.95 -18.69
CA LEU A 26 8.83 -2.39 -18.45
C LEU A 26 7.64 -2.73 -17.56
N LEU A 27 7.44 -1.97 -16.48
CA LEU A 27 6.44 -2.27 -15.45
C LEU A 27 5.16 -1.43 -15.56
N SER A 28 5.07 -0.55 -16.57
CA SER A 28 3.96 0.39 -16.78
C SER A 28 3.58 1.17 -15.51
N VAL A 29 4.61 1.69 -14.80
CA VAL A 29 4.46 2.49 -13.59
C VAL A 29 5.02 3.89 -13.79
N SER A 30 4.49 4.86 -13.06
CA SER A 30 4.97 6.25 -13.15
C SER A 30 6.41 6.38 -12.64
N ARG A 31 7.16 7.37 -13.17
CA ARG A 31 8.51 7.71 -12.66
C ARG A 31 8.51 7.99 -11.15
N ASN A 32 7.44 8.61 -10.65
CA ASN A 32 7.31 8.94 -9.23
C ASN A 32 7.14 7.66 -8.39
N THR A 33 6.41 6.69 -8.90
CA THR A 33 6.28 5.38 -8.27
C THR A 33 7.62 4.67 -8.16
N VAL A 34 8.42 4.65 -9.24
CA VAL A 34 9.77 4.08 -9.24
C VAL A 34 10.67 4.79 -8.23
N ARG A 35 10.71 6.13 -8.25
CA ARG A 35 11.50 6.92 -7.30
C ARG A 35 11.10 6.66 -5.85
N LYS A 36 9.80 6.60 -5.56
CA LYS A 36 9.30 6.27 -4.22
C LYS A 36 9.70 4.87 -3.78
N ALA A 37 9.60 3.88 -4.67
CA ALA A 37 9.98 2.51 -4.38
C ALA A 37 11.48 2.37 -4.08
N LEU A 38 12.34 3.10 -4.81
CA LEU A 38 13.79 3.11 -4.58
C LEU A 38 14.20 3.88 -3.32
N LYS A 39 13.45 4.93 -2.94
CA LYS A 39 13.71 5.74 -1.73
C LYS A 39 13.21 5.06 -0.46
N ALA A 40 12.15 4.26 -0.55
CA ALA A 40 11.56 3.60 0.62
C ALA A 40 12.46 2.44 1.07
N GLU A 41 12.92 2.48 2.32
CA GLU A 41 13.68 1.39 2.94
C GLU A 41 12.79 0.15 3.15
N LYS A 42 11.57 0.37 3.61
CA LYS A 42 10.58 -0.67 3.88
C LYS A 42 9.65 -0.89 2.69
N PHE A 43 9.13 -2.11 2.59
CA PHE A 43 8.12 -2.46 1.60
C PHE A 43 6.84 -1.64 1.82
N PRO A 44 6.07 -1.36 0.76
CA PRO A 44 4.82 -0.64 0.90
C PRO A 44 3.84 -1.49 1.73
N THR A 45 3.35 -0.94 2.84
CA THR A 45 2.28 -1.53 3.65
C THR A 45 1.01 -0.70 3.52
N TYR A 46 -0.14 -1.35 3.33
CA TYR A 46 -1.42 -0.64 3.27
C TYR A 46 -1.82 -0.31 4.70
N GLN A 47 -1.75 0.97 5.06
CA GLN A 47 -2.31 1.48 6.30
C GLN A 47 -3.58 2.25 5.95
N ARG A 48 -4.73 1.63 6.19
CA ARG A 48 -6.00 2.36 6.21
C ARG A 48 -5.95 3.26 7.44
N LYS A 49 -6.10 4.58 7.25
CA LYS A 49 -6.37 5.45 8.40
C LYS A 49 -7.67 4.99 9.03
N GLU A 50 -7.66 4.81 10.34
CA GLU A 50 -8.89 4.65 11.11
C GLU A 50 -9.79 5.84 10.75
N LYS A 51 -10.97 5.52 10.24
CA LYS A 51 -11.99 6.49 9.91
C LYS A 51 -13.07 6.27 10.93
N GLU A 52 -13.43 7.32 11.65
CA GLU A 52 -14.64 7.29 12.48
C GLU A 52 -15.82 7.00 11.55
N ASP A 53 -16.41 5.81 11.72
CA ASP A 53 -17.63 5.45 11.01
C ASP A 53 -18.80 6.13 11.72
N LYS A 54 -19.00 7.42 11.41
CA LYS A 54 -20.03 8.29 12.00
C LYS A 54 -21.45 7.71 11.95
N LEU A 55 -21.71 6.81 11.00
CA LEU A 55 -22.99 6.12 10.85
C LEU A 55 -23.16 4.94 11.83
N ILE A 56 -22.06 4.29 12.19
CA ILE A 56 -22.06 3.11 13.07
C ILE A 56 -21.84 3.53 14.53
N ALA A 57 -21.14 4.65 14.77
CA ALA A 57 -20.84 5.18 16.10
C ALA A 57 -22.07 5.24 17.05
N PRO A 58 -23.29 5.67 16.62
CA PRO A 58 -24.45 5.68 17.50
C PRO A 58 -24.96 4.29 17.91
N PHE A 59 -24.60 3.24 17.15
CA PHE A 59 -25.10 1.89 17.31
C PHE A 59 -24.04 0.92 17.86
N GLU A 60 -22.80 1.37 18.13
CA GLU A 60 -21.72 0.50 18.59
C GLU A 60 -22.07 -0.25 19.87
N GLU A 61 -22.71 0.42 20.84
CA GLU A 61 -23.09 -0.20 22.11
C GLU A 61 -24.15 -1.30 21.90
N ILE A 62 -25.12 -1.03 21.04
CA ILE A 62 -26.16 -1.99 20.65
C ILE A 62 -25.50 -3.21 20.01
N VAL A 63 -24.62 -2.99 19.02
CA VAL A 63 -23.91 -4.08 18.33
C VAL A 63 -23.09 -4.93 19.31
N ARG A 64 -22.41 -4.32 20.29
CA ARG A 64 -21.66 -5.04 21.33
C ARG A 64 -22.56 -5.90 22.21
N GLU A 65 -23.72 -5.38 22.61
CA GLU A 65 -24.69 -6.12 23.42
C GLU A 65 -25.20 -7.37 22.71
N TYR A 66 -25.50 -7.29 21.41
CA TYR A 66 -25.98 -8.42 20.62
C TYR A 66 -24.90 -9.47 20.37
N VAL A 67 -23.63 -9.07 20.17
CA VAL A 67 -22.52 -9.99 19.93
C VAL A 67 -22.06 -10.69 21.22
N GLY A 68 -22.16 -10.03 22.38
CA GLY A 68 -21.80 -10.61 23.69
C GLY A 68 -22.84 -11.56 24.29
N LYS A 69 -24.05 -11.63 23.72
CA LYS A 69 -25.13 -12.54 24.13
C LYS A 69 -25.14 -13.88 23.36
N GLY A 70 -24.06 -14.23 22.67
CA GLY A 70 -23.87 -15.50 21.96
C GLY A 70 -23.13 -16.54 22.76
#